data_AF-A0A8B6HMC0-F1
#
_entry.id   AF-A0A8B6HMC0-F1
#
_cell.length_a   1.000
_cell.length_b   1.000
_cell.length_c   1.000
_cell.angle_alpha   90.00
_cell.angle_beta   90.00
_cell.angle_gamma   90.00
#
_symmetry.space_group_name_H-M   'P 1'
#
loop_
_entity.id
_entity.type
_entity.pdbx_description
1 polymer ?
#
loop_
_entity_poly.entity_id
_entity_poly.type
_entity_poly.pdbx_seq_one_letter_code
_entity_poly.pdbx_strand_id
1 'polypeptide(L)'
;FHIFRILPTSNKRFDYFVRLSPGGLSRGGKINPNKTGGPSNDYAGHVLWDMDTWIMPPIMMFHPNLARLMINSRIRVLDTAMENAKGTGYLGARFPWEQAVTGIETCPWDLASKYQVHVTADVSYALRQYLYVSSKDASIEMLTNGGSSLALEIAKFWESRVNKTDDRNDILGVMGPDEYHYNINNSVFTNYNAKLSLMLPSFLDNNYKGYLKFNCCSINKIEIAKYKETASKLKILFDERTRFHPQFEGFRLKDKIKQSDVVLLGFPLLMPMDPEIRRNDLVSYEKMTDQFGPDTGTWSMHTVGWLELQDEQKAQEMFKMLFRNINGPFKVFSEKPSNSPDGPRCVNFITGAGGLLQAVIFGYGGIRIRESQLDLNPHLLPGVNRWAMKGLKYKGFELDVSVNQSDIQVTLISVSDGQSALTIQSSSKKELNTQIGMTYTFERGKLGFEVKDFPNRTPTTGVNTAAGVDKYVGFETVLLLFIVTCYHILF
;
A
#
# COMPACT_ATOMS: atom_id res chain seq x y z
N PHE A 1 9.95 -7.68 -13.18
CA PHE A 1 11.24 -7.31 -13.80
C PHE A 1 11.50 -5.80 -13.78
N HIS A 2 10.65 -4.94 -14.36
CA HIS A 2 10.89 -3.49 -14.36
C HIS A 2 10.97 -2.85 -12.97
N ILE A 3 10.07 -3.24 -12.05
CA ILE A 3 10.04 -2.70 -10.67
C ILE A 3 11.35 -3.04 -9.91
N PHE A 4 11.80 -4.30 -9.97
CA PHE A 4 12.99 -4.75 -9.25
C PHE A 4 14.30 -4.25 -9.87
N ARG A 5 14.36 -4.03 -11.19
CA ARG A 5 15.57 -3.53 -11.88
C ARG A 5 16.00 -2.13 -11.46
N ILE A 6 15.09 -1.33 -10.90
CA ILE A 6 15.37 0.04 -10.47
C ILE A 6 15.88 0.06 -9.00
N LEU A 7 15.73 -1.05 -8.29
CA LEU A 7 16.15 -1.20 -6.90
C LEU A 7 17.60 -1.72 -6.82
N PRO A 8 18.40 -1.26 -5.85
CA PRO A 8 19.80 -1.66 -5.75
C PRO A 8 19.94 -3.14 -5.39
N THR A 9 20.97 -3.80 -5.92
CA THR A 9 21.25 -5.23 -5.70
C THR A 9 21.97 -5.52 -4.38
N SER A 10 22.37 -4.48 -3.61
CA SER A 10 23.06 -4.65 -2.32
C SER A 10 22.52 -3.72 -1.23
N ASN A 11 22.37 -4.25 -0.01
CA ASN A 11 21.88 -3.52 1.17
C ASN A 11 22.92 -2.58 1.83
N LYS A 12 24.11 -2.40 1.24
CA LYS A 12 25.29 -1.90 1.97
C LYS A 12 25.54 -0.37 1.91
N ARG A 13 24.63 0.45 1.37
CA ARG A 13 24.78 1.92 1.42
C ARG A 13 23.45 2.64 1.65
N PHE A 14 23.42 3.48 2.68
CA PHE A 14 22.24 4.21 3.18
C PHE A 14 21.98 5.55 2.46
N ASP A 15 22.79 5.92 1.47
CA ASP A 15 22.76 7.22 0.77
C ASP A 15 21.97 7.21 -0.56
N TYR A 16 21.42 6.07 -0.98
CA TYR A 16 20.75 5.96 -2.28
C TYR A 16 19.36 6.59 -2.28
N PHE A 17 19.16 7.54 -3.20
CA PHE A 17 17.82 7.98 -3.60
C PHE A 17 17.15 6.88 -4.43
N VAL A 18 16.23 6.13 -3.82
CA VAL A 18 15.39 5.16 -4.53
C VAL A 18 14.27 5.90 -5.28
N ARG A 19 14.15 5.62 -6.58
CA ARG A 19 13.14 6.23 -7.46
C ARG A 19 12.24 5.15 -8.04
N LEU A 20 10.98 5.09 -7.60
CA LEU A 20 9.95 4.33 -8.30
C LEU A 20 8.84 5.30 -8.70
N SER A 21 9.07 5.97 -9.84
CA SER A 21 8.14 6.90 -10.46
C SER A 21 7.10 6.16 -11.29
N PRO A 22 5.85 6.64 -11.40
CA PRO A 22 4.81 5.96 -12.17
C PRO A 22 5.21 5.63 -13.61
N GLY A 23 5.95 6.51 -14.31
CA GLY A 23 6.42 6.27 -15.69
C GLY A 23 7.73 5.47 -15.83
N GLY A 24 8.31 5.01 -14.72
CA GLY A 24 9.66 4.45 -14.72
C GLY A 24 10.73 5.46 -15.18
N LEU A 25 11.89 4.98 -15.66
CA LEU A 25 13.00 5.81 -16.13
C LEU A 25 12.88 6.22 -17.61
N SER A 26 11.98 5.58 -18.36
CA SER A 26 11.82 5.75 -19.81
C SER A 26 10.73 6.77 -20.13
N ARG A 27 11.10 7.95 -20.62
CA ARG A 27 10.18 9.02 -21.06
C ARG A 27 9.47 8.65 -22.37
N GLY A 28 8.41 7.84 -22.29
CA GLY A 28 7.72 7.26 -23.46
C GLY A 28 6.51 8.02 -24.03
N GLY A 29 6.07 9.11 -23.41
CA GLY A 29 4.81 9.81 -23.75
C GLY A 29 4.97 11.10 -24.53
N LYS A 30 3.82 11.72 -24.89
CA LYS A 30 3.76 13.00 -25.61
C LYS A 30 4.43 14.08 -24.78
N ILE A 31 5.52 14.65 -25.29
CA ILE A 31 6.26 15.71 -24.61
C ILE A 31 5.70 17.06 -25.08
N ASN A 32 5.20 17.86 -24.14
CA ASN A 32 5.15 19.30 -24.30
C ASN A 32 6.56 19.85 -24.04
N PRO A 33 7.29 20.33 -25.05
CA PRO A 33 8.70 20.71 -24.92
C PRO A 33 8.95 21.84 -23.91
N ASN A 34 7.91 22.59 -23.54
CA ASN A 34 8.01 23.74 -22.65
C ASN A 34 7.58 23.44 -21.20
N LYS A 35 7.34 22.17 -20.84
CA LYS A 35 7.02 21.77 -19.47
C LYS A 35 7.90 20.59 -19.03
N THR A 36 8.15 20.42 -17.74
CA THR A 36 8.85 19.25 -17.18
C THR A 36 8.00 18.64 -16.07
N GLY A 37 7.62 17.37 -16.18
CA GLY A 37 6.79 16.67 -15.18
C GLY A 37 5.27 16.83 -15.34
N GLY A 38 4.50 16.30 -14.40
CA GLY A 38 3.03 16.36 -14.40
C GLY A 38 2.32 15.47 -15.44
N PRO A 39 0.97 15.49 -15.45
CA PRO A 39 0.14 14.58 -16.27
C PRO A 39 0.29 14.80 -17.79
N SER A 40 0.92 15.90 -18.20
CA SER A 40 1.22 16.18 -19.60
C SER A 40 2.55 15.61 -20.08
N ASN A 41 3.55 15.38 -19.21
CA ASN A 41 4.94 15.06 -19.59
C ASN A 41 5.56 13.91 -18.76
N ASP A 42 4.78 12.88 -18.47
CA ASP A 42 5.23 11.60 -17.88
C ASP A 42 6.10 11.73 -16.61
N TYR A 43 5.60 12.47 -15.60
CA TYR A 43 6.04 12.49 -14.20
C TYR A 43 7.54 12.69 -13.90
N ALA A 44 8.37 12.98 -14.92
CA ALA A 44 9.80 13.32 -14.85
C ALA A 44 10.71 12.38 -14.01
N GLY A 45 10.27 11.15 -13.70
CA GLY A 45 11.00 10.26 -12.80
C GLY A 45 10.89 10.67 -11.32
N HIS A 46 9.89 11.49 -10.97
CA HIS A 46 9.56 11.89 -9.61
C HIS A 46 8.81 10.78 -8.87
N VAL A 47 8.96 10.75 -7.56
CA VAL A 47 8.30 9.81 -6.66
C VAL A 47 7.00 10.44 -6.16
N LEU A 48 5.89 9.75 -6.41
CA LEU A 48 4.54 10.13 -5.98
C LEU A 48 4.03 9.14 -4.91
N TRP A 49 2.81 9.33 -4.42
CA TRP A 49 2.11 8.35 -3.56
C TRP A 49 2.08 6.94 -4.16
N ASP A 50 2.24 6.80 -5.48
CA ASP A 50 2.29 5.51 -6.16
C ASP A 50 3.35 4.56 -5.64
N MET A 51 4.50 5.10 -5.22
CA MET A 51 5.55 4.30 -4.63
C MET A 51 5.04 3.61 -3.36
N ASP A 52 4.38 4.36 -2.49
CA ASP A 52 3.97 3.96 -1.15
C ASP A 52 2.70 3.08 -1.19
N THR A 53 1.72 3.46 -2.01
CA THR A 53 0.39 2.85 -2.05
C THR A 53 0.28 1.71 -3.07
N TRP A 54 0.91 1.83 -4.24
CA TRP A 54 0.71 0.89 -5.34
C TRP A 54 1.86 -0.11 -5.49
N ILE A 55 3.10 0.34 -5.34
CA ILE A 55 4.30 -0.44 -5.70
C ILE A 55 4.94 -1.13 -4.48
N MET A 56 5.05 -0.44 -3.34
CA MET A 56 5.68 -1.00 -2.15
C MET A 56 4.95 -2.23 -1.58
N PRO A 57 3.60 -2.27 -1.47
CA PRO A 57 2.92 -3.37 -0.78
C PRO A 57 3.25 -4.77 -1.33
N PRO A 58 3.19 -5.04 -2.65
CA PRO A 58 3.57 -6.35 -3.16
C PRO A 58 5.08 -6.63 -2.99
N ILE A 59 5.95 -5.64 -3.10
CA ILE A 59 7.40 -5.82 -2.85
C ILE A 59 7.65 -6.23 -1.41
N MET A 60 7.00 -5.56 -0.46
CA MET A 60 7.19 -5.77 0.97
C MET A 60 6.89 -7.20 1.40
N MET A 61 5.90 -7.85 0.79
CA MET A 61 5.50 -9.22 1.10
C MET A 61 6.54 -10.29 0.71
N PHE A 62 7.46 -9.99 -0.22
CA PHE A 62 8.46 -10.97 -0.70
C PHE A 62 9.90 -10.49 -0.49
N HIS A 63 10.10 -9.17 -0.47
CA HIS A 63 11.38 -8.48 -0.38
C HIS A 63 11.29 -7.28 0.59
N PRO A 64 11.03 -7.50 1.89
CA PRO A 64 10.89 -6.41 2.87
C PRO A 64 12.14 -5.52 2.95
N ASN A 65 13.34 -6.08 2.71
CA ASN A 65 14.58 -5.30 2.62
C ASN A 65 14.54 -4.20 1.54
N LEU A 66 13.84 -4.45 0.43
CA LEU A 66 13.68 -3.45 -0.63
C LEU A 66 12.62 -2.41 -0.25
N ALA A 67 11.53 -2.82 0.39
CA ALA A 67 10.53 -1.90 0.93
C ALA A 67 11.14 -0.94 1.98
N ARG A 68 12.07 -1.43 2.80
CA ARG A 68 12.87 -0.61 3.73
C ARG A 68 13.60 0.52 3.01
N LEU A 69 14.20 0.25 1.85
CA LEU A 69 14.91 1.28 1.08
C LEU A 69 13.95 2.36 0.53
N MET A 70 12.72 1.97 0.19
CA MET A 70 11.68 2.90 -0.27
C MET A 70 11.26 3.85 0.86
N ILE A 71 11.05 3.34 2.08
CA ILE A 71 10.75 4.17 3.25
C ILE A 71 11.94 5.06 3.63
N ASN A 72 13.17 4.53 3.60
CA ASN A 72 14.38 5.32 3.84
C ASN A 72 14.50 6.50 2.86
N SER A 73 14.01 6.37 1.63
CA SER A 73 14.00 7.47 0.67
C SER A 73 13.11 8.64 1.11
N ARG A 74 12.03 8.38 1.88
CA ARG A 74 11.17 9.39 2.51
C ARG A 74 11.82 9.97 3.76
N ILE A 75 12.45 9.13 4.60
CA ILE A 75 13.19 9.58 5.79
C ILE A 75 14.32 10.55 5.40
N ARG A 76 15.06 10.25 4.33
CA ARG A 76 16.18 11.08 3.85
C ARG A 76 15.80 12.54 3.57
N VAL A 77 14.54 12.81 3.24
CA VAL A 77 14.04 14.16 2.91
C VAL A 77 13.09 14.72 3.96
N LEU A 78 13.04 14.11 5.15
CA LEU A 78 12.12 14.50 6.22
C LEU A 78 12.28 15.98 6.61
N ASP A 79 13.51 16.47 6.72
CA ASP A 79 13.79 17.87 7.06
C ASP A 79 13.17 18.83 6.02
N THR A 80 13.31 18.53 4.73
CA THR A 80 12.70 19.32 3.64
C THR A 80 11.17 19.23 3.66
N ALA A 81 10.60 18.07 4.02
CA ALA A 81 9.16 17.94 4.20
C ALA A 81 8.66 18.80 5.39
N MET A 82 9.47 18.95 6.44
CA MET A 82 9.17 19.85 7.57
C MET A 82 9.24 21.33 7.17
N GLU A 83 10.23 21.71 6.36
CA GLU A 83 10.30 23.05 5.76
C GLU A 83 9.08 23.35 4.89
N ASN A 84 8.60 22.36 4.12
CA ASN A 84 7.40 22.49 3.28
C ASN A 84 6.12 22.69 4.12
N ALA A 85 5.97 21.95 5.23
CA ALA A 85 4.85 22.18 6.15
C ALA A 85 4.88 23.61 6.70
N LYS A 86 6.05 24.06 7.18
CA LYS A 86 6.24 25.42 7.70
C LYS A 86 5.95 26.48 6.65
N GLY A 87 6.44 26.30 5.42
CA GLY A 87 6.21 27.20 4.29
C GLY A 87 4.74 27.31 3.88
N THR A 88 3.91 26.33 4.26
CA THR A 88 2.47 26.31 4.01
C THR A 88 1.62 26.59 5.26
N GLY A 89 2.24 27.07 6.34
CA GLY A 89 1.56 27.50 7.57
C GLY A 89 1.21 26.37 8.54
N TYR A 90 1.77 25.19 8.36
CA TYR A 90 1.52 24.00 9.18
C TYR A 90 2.78 23.58 9.96
N LEU A 91 2.59 22.70 10.95
CA LEU A 91 3.67 22.06 11.69
C LEU A 91 3.94 20.67 11.11
N GLY A 92 4.93 19.95 11.65
CA GLY A 92 5.19 18.57 11.24
C GLY A 92 5.87 18.47 9.89
N ALA A 93 5.69 17.33 9.22
CA ALA A 93 6.21 17.05 7.88
C ALA A 93 5.07 16.97 6.86
N ARG A 94 5.17 17.77 5.79
CA ARG A 94 4.29 17.73 4.61
C ARG A 94 5.13 17.27 3.41
N PHE A 95 4.92 16.03 2.98
CA PHE A 95 5.59 15.51 1.79
C PHE A 95 5.06 16.19 0.53
N PRO A 96 5.93 16.42 -0.48
CA PRO A 96 5.50 16.95 -1.76
C PRO A 96 4.66 15.93 -2.53
N TRP A 97 3.79 16.42 -3.41
CA TRP A 97 3.05 15.59 -4.35
C TRP A 97 3.99 14.88 -5.33
N GLU A 98 4.93 15.62 -5.94
CA GLU A 98 6.01 15.04 -6.74
C GLU A 98 7.36 15.27 -6.05
N GLN A 99 7.94 14.20 -5.52
CA GLN A 99 9.23 14.22 -4.82
C GLN A 99 10.40 13.92 -5.79
N ALA A 100 11.37 14.83 -5.85
CA ALA A 100 12.66 14.61 -6.51
C ALA A 100 13.80 14.34 -5.49
N VAL A 101 15.06 14.53 -5.89
CA VAL A 101 16.23 14.25 -5.04
C VAL A 101 16.25 15.12 -3.79
N THR A 102 15.91 16.40 -3.91
CA THR A 102 15.99 17.36 -2.81
C THR A 102 14.86 17.20 -1.81
N GLY A 103 13.75 16.53 -2.18
CA GLY A 103 12.54 16.50 -1.35
C GLY A 103 11.65 17.74 -1.49
N ILE A 104 12.07 18.75 -2.26
CA ILE A 104 11.27 19.94 -2.53
C ILE A 104 10.12 19.58 -3.48
N GLU A 105 8.97 20.22 -3.27
CA GLU A 105 7.83 20.13 -4.19
C GLU A 105 8.25 20.51 -5.62
N THR A 106 8.17 19.52 -6.51
CA THR A 106 8.61 19.66 -7.91
C THR A 106 7.45 19.41 -8.88
N CYS A 107 6.21 19.26 -8.38
CA CYS A 107 5.06 19.08 -9.26
C CYS A 107 4.79 20.37 -10.04
N PRO A 108 4.78 20.33 -11.38
CA PRO A 108 4.46 21.50 -12.20
C PRO A 108 2.96 21.78 -12.28
N TRP A 109 2.13 20.93 -11.66
CA TRP A 109 0.69 21.08 -11.62
C TRP A 109 0.27 21.65 -10.26
N ASP A 110 0.07 22.97 -10.22
CA ASP A 110 -0.20 23.73 -9.01
C ASP A 110 -1.39 23.20 -8.19
N LEU A 111 -2.44 22.67 -8.84
CA LEU A 111 -3.62 22.17 -8.13
C LEU A 111 -3.28 20.92 -7.30
N ALA A 112 -2.55 19.94 -7.84
CA ALA A 112 -2.17 18.76 -7.07
C ALA A 112 -1.17 19.11 -5.96
N SER A 113 -0.12 19.86 -6.29
CA SER A 113 0.86 20.38 -5.33
C SER A 113 0.19 21.07 -4.12
N LYS A 114 -0.81 21.90 -4.40
CA LYS A 114 -1.53 22.65 -3.37
C LYS A 114 -2.49 21.78 -2.55
N TYR A 115 -3.34 21.01 -3.23
CA TYR A 115 -4.52 20.40 -2.62
C TYR A 115 -4.36 18.92 -2.26
N GLN A 116 -3.48 18.19 -2.93
CA GLN A 116 -3.38 16.73 -2.83
C GLN A 116 -2.41 16.29 -1.72
N VAL A 117 -2.74 16.71 -0.50
CA VAL A 117 -1.90 16.53 0.69
C VAL A 117 -1.91 15.11 1.26
N HIS A 118 -2.78 14.23 0.73
CA HIS A 118 -2.95 12.85 1.22
C HIS A 118 -1.69 11.98 1.05
N VAL A 119 -0.78 12.34 0.13
CA VAL A 119 0.57 11.74 0.00
C VAL A 119 1.32 11.67 1.33
N THR A 120 1.10 12.64 2.21
CA THR A 120 1.72 12.66 3.54
C THR A 120 1.17 11.53 4.43
N ALA A 121 -0.12 11.22 4.34
CA ALA A 121 -0.72 10.07 5.01
C ALA A 121 -0.31 8.74 4.35
N ASP A 122 -0.16 8.69 3.04
CA ASP A 122 0.30 7.48 2.34
C ASP A 122 1.70 7.04 2.79
N VAL A 123 2.61 7.98 3.00
CA VAL A 123 3.95 7.69 3.56
C VAL A 123 3.86 7.10 4.97
N SER A 124 2.98 7.65 5.82
CA SER A 124 2.74 7.11 7.16
C SER A 124 2.12 5.71 7.10
N TYR A 125 1.17 5.50 6.19
CA TYR A 125 0.52 4.21 5.97
C TYR A 125 1.54 3.16 5.47
N ALA A 126 2.44 3.51 4.55
CA ALA A 126 3.53 2.65 4.11
C ALA A 126 4.43 2.20 5.27
N LEU A 127 4.88 3.14 6.11
CA LEU A 127 5.64 2.80 7.32
C LEU A 127 4.86 1.86 8.24
N ARG A 128 3.57 2.14 8.48
CA ARG A 128 2.69 1.29 9.30
C ARG A 128 2.62 -0.14 8.77
N GLN A 129 2.37 -0.32 7.47
CA GLN A 129 2.29 -1.63 6.84
C GLN A 129 3.64 -2.38 6.94
N TYR A 130 4.76 -1.68 6.76
CA TYR A 130 6.09 -2.25 6.93
C TYR A 130 6.32 -2.77 8.36
N LEU A 131 5.92 -2.02 9.38
CA LEU A 131 6.07 -2.44 10.77
C LEU A 131 5.18 -3.65 11.11
N TYR A 132 4.02 -3.79 10.49
CA TYR A 132 3.12 -4.94 10.68
C TYR A 132 3.67 -6.23 10.05
N VAL A 133 4.39 -6.13 8.92
CA VAL A 133 4.90 -7.28 8.17
C VAL A 133 6.33 -7.66 8.54
N SER A 134 7.16 -6.71 8.97
CA SER A 134 8.59 -6.94 9.20
C SER A 134 8.85 -7.67 10.52
N SER A 135 10.01 -8.35 10.62
CA SER A 135 10.48 -8.90 11.90
C SER A 135 10.69 -7.79 12.92
N LYS A 136 10.66 -8.14 14.21
CA LYS A 136 10.86 -7.18 15.31
C LYS A 136 12.16 -6.40 15.18
N ASP A 137 13.26 -7.08 14.88
CA ASP A 137 14.57 -6.47 14.68
C ASP A 137 14.59 -5.50 13.50
N ALA A 138 14.01 -5.87 12.36
CA ALA A 138 13.95 -5.00 11.18
C ALA A 138 13.05 -3.78 11.42
N SER A 139 11.98 -3.93 12.20
CA SER A 139 11.12 -2.83 12.64
C SER A 139 11.85 -1.89 13.61
N ILE A 140 12.60 -2.43 14.58
CA ILE A 140 13.42 -1.63 15.49
C ILE A 140 14.49 -0.86 14.69
N GLU A 141 15.20 -1.52 13.77
CA GLU A 141 16.20 -0.88 12.91
C GLU A 141 15.58 0.29 12.13
N MET A 142 14.44 0.06 11.46
CA MET A 142 13.71 1.11 10.73
C MET A 142 13.36 2.30 11.63
N LEU A 143 12.81 2.04 12.81
CA LEU A 143 12.39 3.09 13.73
C LEU A 143 13.59 3.88 14.27
N THR A 144 14.70 3.21 14.59
CA THR A 144 15.94 3.88 15.05
C THR A 144 16.63 4.69 13.96
N ASN A 145 16.43 4.33 12.68
CA ASN A 145 16.98 5.04 11.52
C ASN A 145 16.08 6.19 11.03
N GLY A 146 15.23 6.76 11.89
CA GLY A 146 14.39 7.92 11.57
C GLY A 146 12.93 7.59 11.26
N GLY A 147 12.54 6.31 11.24
CA GLY A 147 11.13 5.91 11.08
C GLY A 147 10.23 6.43 12.22
N SER A 148 10.75 6.55 13.45
CA SER A 148 10.00 7.13 14.56
C SER A 148 9.74 8.62 14.36
N SER A 149 10.75 9.40 13.96
CA SER A 149 10.63 10.81 13.62
C SER A 149 9.66 11.02 12.45
N LEU A 150 9.75 10.18 11.42
CA LEU A 150 8.82 10.21 10.29
C LEU A 150 7.35 10.07 10.75
N ALA A 151 7.05 9.09 11.59
CA ALA A 151 5.70 8.89 12.12
C ALA A 151 5.20 10.07 12.96
N LEU A 152 6.05 10.62 13.82
CA LEU A 152 5.70 11.71 14.74
C LEU A 152 5.49 13.02 13.99
N GLU A 153 6.37 13.38 13.06
CA GLU A 153 6.27 14.63 12.31
C GLU A 153 5.09 14.60 11.33
N ILE A 154 4.75 13.44 10.74
CA ILE A 154 3.51 13.31 9.95
C ILE A 154 2.27 13.47 10.83
N ALA A 155 2.22 12.84 12.01
CA ALA A 155 1.09 13.01 12.94
C ALA A 155 0.94 14.47 13.37
N LYS A 156 2.05 15.16 13.65
CA LYS A 156 2.08 16.59 13.97
C LYS A 156 1.57 17.47 12.83
N PHE A 157 1.86 17.09 11.57
CA PHE A 157 1.30 17.77 10.41
C PHE A 157 -0.22 17.66 10.39
N TRP A 158 -0.77 16.45 10.46
CA TRP A 158 -2.22 16.25 10.47
C TRP A 158 -2.89 16.95 11.64
N GLU A 159 -2.29 16.91 12.83
CA GLU A 159 -2.78 17.64 14.00
C GLU A 159 -2.89 19.15 13.76
N SER A 160 -1.90 19.74 13.09
CA SER A 160 -1.92 21.17 12.74
C SER A 160 -2.81 21.50 11.54
N ARG A 161 -3.08 20.51 10.67
CA ARG A 161 -3.83 20.66 9.42
C ARG A 161 -5.34 20.60 9.61
N VAL A 162 -5.76 19.90 10.67
CA VAL A 162 -7.17 19.73 11.03
C VAL A 162 -7.75 21.05 11.53
N ASN A 163 -8.89 21.43 10.97
CA ASN A 163 -9.73 22.49 11.51
C ASN A 163 -10.62 21.90 12.61
N LYS A 164 -10.39 22.32 13.86
CA LYS A 164 -11.12 21.81 15.02
C LYS A 164 -12.32 22.69 15.32
N THR A 165 -13.46 22.06 15.54
CA THR A 165 -14.67 22.66 16.11
C THR A 165 -15.04 21.91 17.39
N ASP A 166 -16.00 22.41 18.15
CA ASP A 166 -16.41 21.78 19.41
C ASP A 166 -16.91 20.33 19.21
N ASP A 167 -17.60 20.08 18.09
CA ASP A 167 -18.28 18.81 17.82
C ASP A 167 -17.53 17.89 16.84
N ARG A 168 -16.67 18.44 15.98
CA ARG A 168 -16.02 17.68 14.91
C ARG A 168 -14.70 18.28 14.44
N ASN A 169 -13.90 17.43 13.81
CA ASN A 169 -12.66 17.80 13.16
C ASN A 169 -12.79 17.65 11.64
N ASP A 170 -12.55 18.75 10.94
CA ASP A 170 -12.67 18.84 9.49
C ASP A 170 -11.30 19.01 8.83
N ILE A 171 -11.13 18.43 7.64
CA ILE A 171 -9.98 18.70 6.77
C ILE A 171 -10.52 19.40 5.53
N LEU A 172 -10.28 20.71 5.45
CA LEU A 172 -10.85 21.60 4.45
C LEU A 172 -9.89 21.82 3.28
N GLY A 173 -10.41 22.09 2.09
CA GLY A 173 -9.61 22.52 0.93
C GLY A 173 -8.53 21.51 0.55
N VAL A 174 -8.94 20.30 0.17
CA VAL A 174 -8.07 19.22 -0.29
C VAL A 174 -8.48 18.73 -1.67
N MET A 175 -7.71 17.79 -2.20
CA MET A 175 -7.99 16.95 -3.36
C MET A 175 -7.70 15.53 -2.92
N GLY A 176 -8.66 14.61 -3.10
CA GLY A 176 -8.46 13.19 -2.81
C GLY A 176 -7.63 12.50 -3.89
N PRO A 177 -7.58 11.16 -3.88
CA PRO A 177 -7.09 10.38 -5.01
C PRO A 177 -7.78 10.73 -6.33
N ASP A 178 -9.08 10.99 -6.33
CA ASP A 178 -9.74 11.46 -7.55
C ASP A 178 -9.48 12.96 -7.76
N GLU A 179 -8.63 13.20 -8.75
CA GLU A 179 -8.13 14.52 -9.16
C GLU A 179 -9.13 15.35 -9.98
N TYR A 180 -10.30 14.81 -10.36
CA TYR A 180 -11.34 15.61 -11.01
C TYR A 180 -12.04 16.57 -10.04
N HIS A 181 -11.93 16.32 -8.74
CA HIS A 181 -12.51 17.15 -7.69
C HIS A 181 -11.42 17.69 -6.74
N TYR A 182 -11.31 19.02 -6.66
CA TYR A 182 -10.30 19.70 -5.87
C TYR A 182 -10.88 20.91 -5.13
N ASN A 183 -10.13 21.40 -4.14
CA ASN A 183 -10.62 22.39 -3.19
C ASN A 183 -11.94 21.94 -2.52
N ILE A 184 -12.03 20.63 -2.25
CA ILE A 184 -13.15 19.97 -1.60
C ILE A 184 -12.89 19.85 -0.10
N ASN A 185 -13.95 19.65 0.68
CA ASN A 185 -13.84 19.45 2.12
C ASN A 185 -14.13 18.00 2.48
N ASN A 186 -13.42 17.48 3.48
CA ASN A 186 -13.66 16.17 4.08
C ASN A 186 -13.67 15.04 3.05
N SER A 187 -12.65 14.98 2.19
CA SER A 187 -12.38 13.78 1.37
C SER A 187 -12.28 12.58 2.30
N VAL A 188 -13.14 11.57 2.11
CA VAL A 188 -13.20 10.43 3.04
C VAL A 188 -11.91 9.63 3.06
N PHE A 189 -11.26 9.46 1.91
CA PHE A 189 -9.94 8.84 1.84
C PHE A 189 -8.91 9.64 2.64
N THR A 190 -8.83 10.95 2.39
CA THR A 190 -7.86 11.83 3.05
C THR A 190 -8.05 11.81 4.57
N ASN A 191 -9.30 11.95 5.02
CA ASN A 191 -9.65 11.99 6.44
C ASN A 191 -9.36 10.66 7.12
N TYR A 192 -9.71 9.53 6.50
CA TYR A 192 -9.46 8.21 7.09
C TYR A 192 -7.96 7.88 7.12
N ASN A 193 -7.21 8.22 6.06
CA ASN A 193 -5.76 8.00 6.03
C ASN A 193 -5.02 8.91 7.03
N ALA A 194 -5.44 10.17 7.17
CA ALA A 194 -4.96 11.08 8.21
C ALA A 194 -5.24 10.55 9.62
N LYS A 195 -6.44 9.98 9.84
CA LYS A 195 -6.81 9.30 11.09
C LYS A 195 -5.83 8.16 11.42
N LEU A 196 -5.48 7.32 10.44
CA LEU A 196 -4.50 6.25 10.65
C LEU A 196 -3.11 6.81 10.99
N SER A 197 -2.71 7.91 10.35
CA SER A 197 -1.44 8.59 10.60
C SER A 197 -1.36 9.14 12.04
N LEU A 198 -2.43 9.78 12.53
CA LEU A 198 -2.53 10.28 13.90
C LEU A 198 -2.50 9.16 14.95
N MET A 199 -2.95 7.95 14.60
CA MET A 199 -2.94 6.79 15.48
C MET A 199 -1.59 6.07 15.53
N LEU A 200 -0.74 6.24 14.51
CA LEU A 200 0.55 5.55 14.41
C LEU A 200 1.48 5.81 15.61
N PRO A 201 1.64 7.04 16.14
CA PRO A 201 2.41 7.28 17.36
C PRO A 201 1.95 6.45 18.57
N SER A 202 0.64 6.23 18.74
CA SER A 202 0.11 5.39 19.81
C SER A 202 0.49 3.93 19.61
N PHE A 203 0.49 3.44 18.36
CA PHE A 203 0.97 2.10 18.04
C PHE A 203 2.46 1.96 18.39
N LEU A 204 3.28 2.97 18.09
CA LEU A 204 4.70 2.97 18.42
C LEU A 204 4.96 2.95 19.95
N ASP A 205 4.23 3.75 20.74
CA ASP A 205 4.35 3.75 22.20
C ASP A 205 3.94 2.40 22.81
N ASN A 206 2.90 1.76 22.27
CA ASN A 206 2.44 0.46 22.78
C ASN A 206 3.38 -0.70 22.44
N ASN A 207 4.03 -0.67 21.26
CA ASN A 207 4.74 -1.83 20.73
C ASN A 207 6.27 -1.69 20.72
N TYR A 208 6.80 -0.47 20.74
CA TYR A 208 8.24 -0.23 20.50
C TYR A 208 8.92 0.71 21.52
N LYS A 209 8.20 1.21 22.52
CA LYS A 209 8.71 2.23 23.47
C LYS A 209 10.09 1.96 24.07
N GLY A 210 10.40 0.71 24.41
CA GLY A 210 11.71 0.33 24.99
C GLY A 210 12.89 0.41 24.00
N TYR A 211 12.62 0.56 22.70
CA TYR A 211 13.60 0.51 21.63
C TYR A 211 13.83 1.88 20.96
N LEU A 212 12.97 2.86 21.23
CA LEU A 212 13.07 4.19 20.65
C LEU A 212 14.08 5.02 21.47
N LYS A 213 15.23 5.35 20.87
CA LYS A 213 16.26 6.17 21.55
C LYS A 213 15.69 7.54 21.92
N PHE A 214 15.83 7.90 23.20
CA PHE A 214 15.33 9.11 23.85
C PHE A 214 15.85 10.47 23.32
N ASN A 215 16.78 10.50 22.35
CA ASN A 215 17.59 11.71 22.09
C ASN A 215 17.24 12.53 20.84
N CYS A 216 16.18 12.22 20.08
CA CYS A 216 15.74 13.11 18.98
C CYS A 216 14.23 13.42 19.02
N CYS A 217 13.39 12.48 19.45
CA CYS A 217 11.97 12.70 19.68
C CYS A 217 11.51 11.83 20.86
N SER A 218 11.50 12.36 22.08
CA SER A 218 10.81 11.68 23.18
C SER A 218 9.32 11.66 22.85
N ILE A 219 8.75 10.46 22.73
CA ILE A 219 7.31 10.30 22.53
C ILE A 219 6.59 10.92 23.73
N ASN A 220 6.00 12.09 23.51
CA ASN A 220 5.25 12.78 24.53
C ASN A 220 3.84 12.17 24.63
N LYS A 221 3.52 11.57 25.78
CA LYS A 221 2.20 10.98 26.02
C LYS A 221 1.06 11.99 25.89
N ILE A 222 1.30 13.25 26.21
CA ILE A 222 0.32 14.33 26.07
C ILE A 222 0.03 14.57 24.58
N GLU A 223 1.05 14.57 23.73
CA GLU A 223 0.87 14.70 22.28
C GLU A 223 0.17 13.49 21.69
N ILE A 224 0.52 12.26 22.10
CA ILE A 224 -0.21 11.05 21.68
C ILE A 224 -1.69 11.13 22.06
N ALA A 225 -2.00 11.52 23.29
CA ALA A 225 -3.39 11.65 23.73
C ALA A 225 -4.15 12.65 22.85
N LYS A 226 -3.53 13.79 22.54
CA LYS A 226 -4.06 14.81 21.63
C LYS A 226 -4.29 14.26 20.22
N TYR A 227 -3.33 13.54 19.64
CA TYR A 227 -3.49 12.93 18.31
C TYR A 227 -4.64 11.91 18.28
N LYS A 228 -4.77 11.08 19.32
CA LYS A 228 -5.88 10.12 19.45
C LYS A 228 -7.24 10.82 19.53
N GLU A 229 -7.33 11.91 20.29
CA GLU A 229 -8.56 12.71 20.38
C GLU A 229 -8.89 13.34 19.02
N THR A 230 -7.89 13.90 18.34
CA THR A 230 -8.10 14.47 17.01
C THR A 230 -8.60 13.41 16.03
N ALA A 231 -7.97 12.23 16.03
CA ALA A 231 -8.31 11.09 15.18
C ALA A 231 -9.72 10.54 15.43
N SER A 232 -10.22 10.58 16.67
CA SER A 232 -11.56 10.07 16.99
C SER A 232 -12.68 11.00 16.52
N LYS A 233 -12.40 12.31 16.42
CA LYS A 233 -13.36 13.35 15.99
C LYS A 233 -13.28 13.69 14.49
N LEU A 234 -12.35 13.12 13.73
CA LEU A 234 -12.22 13.34 12.29
C LEU A 234 -13.48 12.90 11.54
N LYS A 235 -14.03 13.79 10.71
CA LYS A 235 -15.24 13.52 9.94
C LYS A 235 -14.99 12.47 8.86
N ILE A 236 -15.62 11.30 8.99
CA ILE A 236 -15.74 10.30 7.91
C ILE A 236 -17.19 10.37 7.42
N LEU A 237 -17.40 10.70 6.14
CA LEU A 237 -18.72 10.91 5.58
C LEU A 237 -19.41 9.58 5.32
N PHE A 238 -20.67 9.48 5.73
CA PHE A 238 -21.53 8.33 5.52
C PHE A 238 -22.95 8.84 5.30
N ASP A 239 -23.63 8.38 4.24
CA ASP A 239 -25.04 8.67 3.99
C ASP A 239 -25.88 7.48 4.48
N GLU A 240 -26.54 7.67 5.63
CA GLU A 240 -27.41 6.68 6.26
C GLU A 240 -28.54 6.20 5.35
N ARG A 241 -29.07 7.07 4.47
CA ARG A 241 -30.23 6.73 3.63
C ARG A 241 -29.86 5.78 2.51
N THR A 242 -28.71 6.00 1.88
CA THR A 242 -28.25 5.20 0.73
C THR A 242 -27.18 4.18 1.12
N ARG A 243 -26.76 4.16 2.39
CA ARG A 243 -25.79 3.23 2.98
C ARG A 243 -24.50 3.14 2.16
N PHE A 244 -23.94 4.29 1.81
CA PHE A 244 -22.66 4.44 1.10
C PHE A 244 -21.85 5.60 1.70
N HIS A 245 -20.57 5.68 1.36
CA HIS A 245 -19.71 6.80 1.75
C HIS A 245 -19.64 7.83 0.60
N PRO A 246 -20.20 9.04 0.77
CA PRO A 246 -19.95 10.16 -0.14
C PRO A 246 -18.46 10.49 -0.16
N GLN A 247 -17.89 10.68 -1.35
CA GLN A 247 -16.45 10.88 -1.50
C GLN A 247 -15.93 12.14 -0.76
N PHE A 248 -16.73 13.19 -0.74
CA PHE A 248 -16.44 14.46 -0.06
C PHE A 248 -17.75 15.21 0.24
N GLU A 249 -17.67 16.29 1.01
CA GLU A 249 -18.87 17.07 1.37
C GLU A 249 -19.52 17.70 0.14
N GLY A 250 -20.81 17.39 -0.06
CA GLY A 250 -21.56 17.85 -1.24
C GLY A 250 -21.37 16.99 -2.50
N PHE A 251 -20.69 15.83 -2.40
CA PHE A 251 -20.56 14.88 -3.50
C PHE A 251 -21.93 14.42 -4.04
N ARG A 252 -22.06 14.29 -5.36
CA ARG A 252 -23.30 13.85 -6.00
C ARG A 252 -23.02 12.60 -6.83
N LEU A 253 -23.93 11.62 -6.78
CA LEU A 253 -23.82 10.35 -7.51
C LEU A 253 -23.76 10.47 -9.05
N LYS A 254 -24.01 11.66 -9.60
CA LYS A 254 -23.90 11.96 -11.03
C LYS A 254 -22.51 12.46 -11.43
N ASP A 255 -21.67 12.79 -10.46
CA ASP A 255 -20.34 13.30 -10.71
C ASP A 255 -19.45 12.15 -11.23
N LYS A 256 -18.55 12.47 -12.14
CA LYS A 256 -17.62 11.52 -12.75
C LYS A 256 -16.30 11.59 -11.99
N ILE A 257 -15.72 10.45 -11.63
CA ILE A 257 -14.46 10.38 -10.89
C ILE A 257 -13.32 9.86 -11.76
N LYS A 258 -12.10 10.32 -11.52
CA LYS A 258 -10.90 9.90 -12.26
C LYS A 258 -10.54 8.44 -11.97
N GLN A 259 -10.43 8.09 -10.68
CA GLN A 259 -9.85 6.83 -10.20
C GLN A 259 -10.38 6.48 -8.80
N SER A 260 -10.05 5.29 -8.30
CA SER A 260 -10.44 4.85 -6.94
C SER A 260 -10.09 5.87 -5.86
N ASP A 261 -11.11 6.26 -5.09
CA ASP A 261 -11.00 7.12 -3.90
C ASP A 261 -11.65 6.41 -2.70
N VAL A 262 -12.98 6.35 -2.66
CA VAL A 262 -13.73 5.66 -1.59
C VAL A 262 -13.47 4.16 -1.53
N VAL A 263 -13.25 3.52 -2.69
CA VAL A 263 -12.94 2.09 -2.76
C VAL A 263 -11.67 1.75 -1.95
N LEU A 264 -10.76 2.71 -1.79
CA LEU A 264 -9.54 2.57 -1.00
C LEU A 264 -9.78 2.47 0.51
N LEU A 265 -10.94 2.90 1.01
CA LEU A 265 -11.31 2.77 2.43
C LEU A 265 -11.35 1.31 2.85
N GLY A 266 -11.94 0.43 2.03
CA GLY A 266 -11.99 -1.01 2.33
C GLY A 266 -10.65 -1.67 2.13
N PHE A 267 -10.02 -1.45 0.98
CA PHE A 267 -8.66 -1.90 0.72
C PHE A 267 -7.92 -0.84 -0.11
N PRO A 268 -6.73 -0.38 0.31
CA PRO A 268 -5.89 -0.99 1.35
C PRO A 268 -6.19 -0.55 2.78
N LEU A 269 -6.95 0.52 3.04
CA LEU A 269 -6.99 1.13 4.39
C LEU A 269 -7.67 0.26 5.47
N LEU A 270 -8.35 -0.82 5.09
CA LEU A 270 -9.01 -1.78 5.98
C LEU A 270 -9.98 -1.12 6.97
N MET A 271 -10.71 -0.10 6.51
CA MET A 271 -11.77 0.50 7.29
C MET A 271 -12.83 -0.56 7.61
N PRO A 272 -13.17 -0.77 8.90
CA PRO A 272 -14.26 -1.66 9.26
C PRO A 272 -15.55 -1.17 8.62
N MET A 273 -16.17 -2.04 7.82
CA MET A 273 -17.40 -1.73 7.09
C MET A 273 -18.32 -2.95 7.09
N ASP A 274 -19.61 -2.67 7.11
CA ASP A 274 -20.63 -3.67 6.82
C ASP A 274 -20.48 -4.16 5.36
N PRO A 275 -20.64 -5.47 5.07
CA PRO A 275 -20.55 -5.99 3.72
C PRO A 275 -21.51 -5.35 2.72
N GLU A 276 -22.69 -4.92 3.16
CA GLU A 276 -23.67 -4.21 2.33
C GLU A 276 -23.14 -2.81 1.96
N ILE A 277 -22.60 -2.08 2.93
CA ILE A 277 -22.00 -0.75 2.68
C ILE A 277 -20.82 -0.88 1.72
N ARG A 278 -19.96 -1.88 1.94
CA ARG A 278 -18.83 -2.16 1.03
C ARG A 278 -19.31 -2.47 -0.38
N ARG A 279 -20.39 -3.24 -0.53
CA ARG A 279 -21.02 -3.53 -1.84
C ARG A 279 -21.56 -2.26 -2.48
N ASN A 280 -22.27 -1.42 -1.73
CA ASN A 280 -22.84 -0.18 -2.24
C ASN A 280 -21.77 0.80 -2.72
N ASP A 281 -20.66 0.92 -2.00
CA ASP A 281 -19.51 1.71 -2.43
C ASP A 281 -18.94 1.17 -3.75
N LEU A 282 -18.68 -0.15 -3.85
CA LEU A 282 -18.13 -0.75 -5.08
C LEU A 282 -19.06 -0.55 -6.28
N VAL A 283 -20.36 -0.83 -6.15
CA VAL A 283 -21.35 -0.66 -7.24
C VAL A 283 -21.44 0.79 -7.70
N SER A 284 -21.41 1.73 -6.75
CA SER A 284 -21.56 3.16 -7.05
C SER A 284 -20.34 3.70 -7.78
N TYR A 285 -19.15 3.47 -7.23
CA TYR A 285 -17.91 4.03 -7.76
C TYR A 285 -17.41 3.31 -9.03
N GLU A 286 -17.79 2.04 -9.24
CA GLU A 286 -17.60 1.35 -10.53
C GLU A 286 -18.28 2.11 -11.67
N LYS A 287 -19.51 2.59 -11.45
CA LYS A 287 -20.30 3.32 -12.46
C LYS A 287 -19.80 4.74 -12.70
N MET A 288 -19.27 5.41 -11.68
CA MET A 288 -18.84 6.81 -11.74
C MET A 288 -17.43 6.97 -12.31
N THR A 289 -16.62 5.91 -12.27
CA THR A 289 -15.23 5.94 -12.71
C THR A 289 -15.12 6.13 -14.22
N ASP A 290 -14.24 7.04 -14.63
CA ASP A 290 -13.93 7.29 -16.03
C ASP A 290 -13.37 6.05 -16.75
N GLN A 291 -14.18 5.49 -17.65
CA GLN A 291 -13.78 4.31 -18.42
C GLN A 291 -12.65 4.58 -19.43
N PHE A 292 -12.43 5.83 -19.80
CA PHE A 292 -11.35 6.26 -20.71
C PHE A 292 -10.31 7.13 -20.00
N GLY A 293 -10.45 7.28 -18.69
CA GLY A 293 -9.57 8.11 -17.87
C GLY A 293 -8.28 7.41 -17.48
N PRO A 294 -7.37 8.16 -16.83
CA PRO A 294 -6.22 7.60 -16.13
C PRO A 294 -6.65 6.56 -15.10
N ASP A 295 -5.91 5.46 -14.99
CA ASP A 295 -6.16 4.42 -14.00
C ASP A 295 -4.89 4.09 -13.19
N THR A 296 -4.86 4.53 -11.93
CA THR A 296 -3.80 4.20 -10.95
C THR A 296 -4.03 2.87 -10.22
N GLY A 297 -4.91 1.99 -10.70
CA GLY A 297 -5.21 0.69 -10.07
C GLY A 297 -6.63 0.58 -9.54
N THR A 298 -7.55 1.39 -10.05
CA THR A 298 -8.97 1.42 -9.73
C THR A 298 -9.61 0.04 -9.85
N TRP A 299 -9.43 -0.61 -10.99
CA TRP A 299 -10.01 -1.94 -11.23
C TRP A 299 -9.33 -3.02 -10.39
N SER A 300 -8.06 -2.83 -10.03
CA SER A 300 -7.36 -3.68 -9.08
C SER A 300 -8.05 -3.65 -7.72
N MET A 301 -8.35 -2.45 -7.21
CA MET A 301 -9.02 -2.31 -5.90
C MET A 301 -10.47 -2.77 -5.93
N HIS A 302 -11.18 -2.59 -7.05
CA HIS A 302 -12.51 -3.19 -7.22
C HIS A 302 -12.44 -4.72 -7.26
N THR A 303 -11.44 -5.30 -7.94
CA THR A 303 -11.21 -6.76 -7.93
C THR A 303 -11.02 -7.26 -6.50
N VAL A 304 -10.16 -6.60 -5.73
CA VAL A 304 -9.93 -6.92 -4.32
C VAL A 304 -11.23 -6.80 -3.51
N GLY A 305 -11.99 -5.71 -3.70
CA GLY A 305 -13.26 -5.49 -3.00
C GLY A 305 -14.35 -6.52 -3.30
N TRP A 306 -14.47 -6.95 -4.56
CA TRP A 306 -15.44 -7.98 -4.93
C TRP A 306 -15.05 -9.36 -4.39
N LEU A 307 -13.75 -9.70 -4.36
CA LEU A 307 -13.25 -10.90 -3.71
C LEU A 307 -13.48 -10.87 -2.18
N GLU A 308 -13.36 -9.71 -1.52
CA GLU A 308 -13.74 -9.56 -0.10
C GLU A 308 -15.18 -9.95 0.16
N LEU A 309 -16.07 -9.61 -0.77
CA LEU A 309 -17.50 -9.93 -0.71
C LEU A 309 -17.85 -11.33 -1.25
N GLN A 310 -16.84 -12.14 -1.59
CA GLN A 310 -17.00 -13.48 -2.17
C GLN A 310 -17.77 -13.49 -3.50
N ASP A 311 -17.75 -12.37 -4.23
CA ASP A 311 -18.39 -12.21 -5.54
C ASP A 311 -17.36 -12.43 -6.65
N GLU A 312 -17.04 -13.70 -6.92
CA GLU A 312 -15.97 -14.08 -7.86
C GLU A 312 -16.28 -13.66 -9.30
N GLN A 313 -17.55 -13.65 -9.70
CA GLN A 313 -17.96 -13.23 -11.03
C GLN A 313 -17.64 -11.74 -11.24
N LYS A 314 -18.08 -10.87 -10.32
CA LYS A 314 -17.77 -9.44 -10.40
C LYS A 314 -16.28 -9.17 -10.28
N ALA A 315 -15.58 -9.90 -9.41
CA ALA A 315 -14.14 -9.81 -9.30
C ALA A 315 -13.44 -10.14 -10.63
N GLN A 316 -13.88 -11.17 -11.34
CA GLN A 316 -13.32 -11.54 -12.64
C GLN A 316 -13.60 -10.47 -13.72
N GLU A 317 -14.80 -9.87 -13.72
CA GLU A 317 -15.13 -8.75 -14.61
C GLU A 317 -14.17 -7.58 -14.38
N MET A 318 -13.97 -7.19 -13.12
CA MET A 318 -13.04 -6.11 -12.78
C MET A 318 -11.58 -6.51 -13.06
N PHE A 319 -11.22 -7.78 -12.84
CA PHE A 319 -9.86 -8.26 -13.12
C PHE A 319 -9.51 -8.13 -14.61
N LYS A 320 -10.47 -8.40 -15.50
CA LYS A 320 -10.30 -8.21 -16.95
C LYS A 320 -10.09 -6.73 -17.31
N MET A 321 -10.72 -5.81 -16.59
CA MET A 321 -10.58 -4.37 -16.84
C MET A 321 -9.15 -3.86 -16.65
N LEU A 322 -8.31 -4.49 -15.80
CA LEU A 322 -6.91 -4.08 -15.64
C LEU A 322 -6.12 -4.16 -16.96
N PHE A 323 -6.47 -5.12 -17.83
CA PHE A 323 -5.75 -5.38 -19.07
C PHE A 323 -6.04 -4.35 -20.17
N ARG A 324 -7.09 -3.52 -20.03
CA ARG A 324 -7.41 -2.44 -20.99
C ARG A 324 -6.30 -1.39 -21.11
N ASN A 325 -5.50 -1.26 -20.04
CA ASN A 325 -4.38 -0.34 -19.92
C ASN A 325 -3.06 -0.96 -20.38
N ILE A 326 -3.07 -2.20 -20.90
CA ILE A 326 -1.91 -2.87 -21.48
C ILE A 326 -1.93 -2.68 -22.99
N ASN A 327 -1.03 -1.85 -23.49
CA ASN A 327 -1.06 -1.42 -24.89
C ASN A 327 0.11 -1.99 -25.71
N GLY A 328 -0.15 -2.24 -26.99
CA GLY A 328 0.85 -2.71 -27.95
C GLY A 328 1.86 -1.61 -28.35
N PRO A 329 2.94 -1.97 -29.07
CA PRO A 329 3.27 -3.32 -29.53
C PRO A 329 3.91 -4.20 -28.44
N PHE A 330 4.48 -3.61 -27.38
CA PHE A 330 5.26 -4.33 -26.37
C PHE A 330 4.45 -4.86 -25.18
N LYS A 331 3.12 -4.66 -25.18
CA LYS A 331 2.20 -5.09 -24.11
C LYS A 331 2.66 -4.56 -22.74
N VAL A 332 2.91 -3.26 -22.69
CA VAL A 332 3.30 -2.54 -21.47
C VAL A 332 2.11 -1.78 -20.91
N PHE A 333 2.09 -1.61 -19.60
CA PHE A 333 1.10 -0.76 -18.94
C PHE A 333 1.27 0.70 -19.38
N SER A 334 0.15 1.38 -19.58
CA SER A 334 0.05 2.83 -19.66
C SER A 334 -1.04 3.33 -18.73
N GLU A 335 -0.95 4.58 -18.34
CA GLU A 335 -1.91 5.21 -17.43
C GLU A 335 -3.33 5.24 -18.00
N LYS A 336 -3.47 5.35 -19.34
CA LYS A 336 -4.75 5.36 -20.05
C LYS A 336 -4.88 4.19 -21.03
N PRO A 337 -6.10 3.71 -21.35
CA PRO A 337 -6.30 2.74 -22.41
C PRO A 337 -6.02 3.32 -23.81
N SER A 338 -5.72 2.46 -24.79
CA SER A 338 -5.37 2.91 -26.16
C SER A 338 -6.50 3.62 -26.88
N ASN A 339 -7.75 3.29 -26.58
CA ASN A 339 -8.95 3.91 -27.15
C ASN A 339 -9.33 5.25 -26.48
N SER A 340 -8.50 5.77 -25.57
CA SER A 340 -8.72 7.10 -24.99
C SER A 340 -8.65 8.18 -26.08
N PRO A 341 -9.46 9.26 -26.02
CA PRO A 341 -9.49 10.30 -27.05
C PRO A 341 -8.12 10.94 -27.36
N ASP A 342 -7.24 11.03 -26.36
CA ASP A 342 -5.89 11.58 -26.48
C ASP A 342 -4.78 10.51 -26.62
N GLY A 343 -5.18 9.24 -26.70
CA GLY A 343 -4.31 8.06 -26.75
C GLY A 343 -3.79 7.60 -25.38
N PRO A 344 -2.99 6.53 -25.34
CA PRO A 344 -2.34 6.09 -24.11
C PRO A 344 -1.33 7.15 -23.63
N ARG A 345 -1.22 7.32 -22.31
CA ARG A 345 -0.28 8.24 -21.64
C ARG A 345 0.64 7.49 -20.68
N CYS A 346 1.80 8.07 -20.38
CA CYS A 346 2.75 7.51 -19.43
C CYS A 346 3.03 6.02 -19.69
N VAL A 347 3.59 5.71 -20.87
CA VAL A 347 3.94 4.34 -21.25
C VAL A 347 5.00 3.80 -20.28
N ASN A 348 4.93 2.52 -19.94
CA ASN A 348 5.65 1.89 -18.82
C ASN A 348 5.14 2.33 -17.44
N PHE A 349 3.83 2.43 -17.31
CA PHE A 349 3.15 2.80 -16.08
C PHE A 349 3.27 1.72 -15.00
N ILE A 350 4.30 1.81 -14.15
CA ILE A 350 4.59 0.80 -13.13
C ILE A 350 3.57 0.79 -12.00
N THR A 351 2.81 1.86 -11.80
CA THR A 351 1.66 1.89 -10.90
C THR A 351 0.61 0.87 -11.31
N GLY A 352 0.30 0.76 -12.62
CA GLY A 352 -0.62 -0.26 -13.14
C GLY A 352 -0.12 -1.68 -12.88
N ALA A 353 1.19 -1.91 -13.00
CA ALA A 353 1.81 -3.19 -12.66
C ALA A 353 1.75 -3.48 -11.15
N GLY A 354 1.95 -2.46 -10.30
CA GLY A 354 1.74 -2.54 -8.85
C GLY A 354 0.30 -2.91 -8.50
N GLY A 355 -0.67 -2.25 -9.14
CA GLY A 355 -2.09 -2.57 -9.02
C GLY A 355 -2.42 -4.02 -9.38
N LEU A 356 -1.93 -4.51 -10.53
CA LEU A 356 -2.10 -5.92 -10.93
C LEU A 356 -1.54 -6.88 -9.87
N LEU A 357 -0.32 -6.62 -9.39
CA LEU A 357 0.28 -7.41 -8.33
C LEU A 357 -0.57 -7.41 -7.06
N GLN A 358 -1.16 -6.27 -6.70
CA GLN A 358 -2.06 -6.21 -5.56
C GLN A 358 -3.36 -6.97 -5.76
N ALA A 359 -3.96 -6.93 -6.95
CA ALA A 359 -5.12 -7.75 -7.28
C ALA A 359 -4.82 -9.25 -7.16
N VAL A 360 -3.61 -9.69 -7.52
CA VAL A 360 -3.20 -11.09 -7.38
C VAL A 360 -2.87 -11.45 -5.92
N ILE A 361 -2.02 -10.68 -5.24
CA ILE A 361 -1.50 -11.02 -3.91
C ILE A 361 -2.52 -10.73 -2.81
N PHE A 362 -3.13 -9.55 -2.83
CA PHE A 362 -4.09 -9.13 -1.81
C PHE A 362 -5.53 -9.44 -2.24
N GLY A 363 -5.85 -9.46 -3.53
CA GLY A 363 -7.16 -9.90 -4.02
C GLY A 363 -7.27 -11.43 -3.99
N TYR A 364 -6.74 -12.10 -5.01
CA TYR A 364 -6.83 -13.55 -5.12
C TYR A 364 -6.08 -14.29 -4.02
N GLY A 365 -4.94 -13.79 -3.53
CA GLY A 365 -4.27 -14.36 -2.37
C GLY A 365 -4.99 -14.07 -1.05
N GLY A 366 -5.92 -13.11 -1.06
CA GLY A 366 -6.75 -12.77 0.09
C GLY A 366 -5.98 -12.24 1.30
N ILE A 367 -4.78 -11.70 1.09
CA ILE A 367 -3.91 -11.24 2.19
C ILE A 367 -4.46 -9.95 2.80
N ARG A 368 -4.66 -9.89 4.12
CA ARG A 368 -4.92 -8.63 4.85
C ARG A 368 -3.92 -8.48 5.98
N ILE A 369 -3.17 -7.38 5.94
CA ILE A 369 -2.18 -7.05 6.97
C ILE A 369 -2.89 -6.25 8.07
N ARG A 370 -2.94 -6.80 9.29
CA ARG A 370 -3.48 -6.11 10.48
C ARG A 370 -2.38 -5.95 11.52
N GLU A 371 -2.69 -5.19 12.56
CA GLU A 371 -1.75 -4.89 13.65
C GLU A 371 -1.24 -6.15 14.36
N SER A 372 -2.14 -7.08 14.70
CA SER A 372 -1.82 -8.29 15.48
C SER A 372 -1.61 -9.54 14.63
N GLN A 373 -2.13 -9.58 13.39
CA GLN A 373 -2.16 -10.78 12.56
C GLN A 373 -2.16 -10.48 11.06
N LEU A 374 -1.81 -11.48 10.26
CA LEU A 374 -2.03 -11.50 8.82
C LEU A 374 -3.18 -12.45 8.51
N ASP A 375 -4.21 -11.99 7.81
CA ASP A 375 -5.27 -12.87 7.30
C ASP A 375 -4.94 -13.32 5.89
N LEU A 376 -5.40 -14.52 5.52
CA LEU A 376 -5.35 -15.08 4.18
C LEU A 376 -6.69 -15.75 3.86
N ASN A 377 -7.39 -15.29 2.82
CA ASN A 377 -8.60 -15.94 2.31
C ASN A 377 -8.49 -16.10 0.78
N PRO A 378 -7.75 -17.10 0.30
CA PRO A 378 -7.35 -17.17 -1.09
C PRO A 378 -8.51 -17.65 -1.97
N HIS A 379 -8.54 -17.14 -3.20
CA HIS A 379 -9.39 -17.52 -4.31
C HIS A 379 -8.54 -18.14 -5.43
N LEU A 380 -9.18 -18.92 -6.32
CA LEU A 380 -8.51 -19.37 -7.53
C LEU A 380 -8.46 -18.23 -8.55
N LEU A 381 -7.34 -18.14 -9.26
CA LEU A 381 -7.26 -17.22 -10.38
C LEU A 381 -8.15 -17.71 -11.52
N PRO A 382 -8.68 -16.80 -12.35
CA PRO A 382 -9.51 -17.17 -13.49
C PRO A 382 -8.80 -18.17 -14.41
N GLY A 383 -9.44 -19.31 -14.68
CA GLY A 383 -8.90 -20.34 -15.57
C GLY A 383 -7.77 -21.20 -14.98
N VAL A 384 -7.48 -21.09 -13.68
CA VAL A 384 -6.38 -21.82 -13.03
C VAL A 384 -6.91 -22.71 -11.91
N ASN A 385 -6.56 -24.00 -11.95
CA ASN A 385 -6.99 -24.98 -10.93
C ASN A 385 -6.11 -25.03 -9.69
N ARG A 386 -4.87 -24.50 -9.79
CA ARG A 386 -3.92 -24.40 -8.68
C ARG A 386 -2.92 -23.28 -8.93
N TRP A 387 -2.61 -22.50 -7.89
CA TRP A 387 -1.50 -21.54 -7.92
C TRP A 387 -0.82 -21.45 -6.55
N ALA A 388 0.34 -20.79 -6.50
CA ALA A 388 1.09 -20.63 -5.27
C ALA A 388 1.80 -19.28 -5.18
N MET A 389 1.84 -18.72 -3.97
CA MET A 389 2.73 -17.64 -3.56
C MET A 389 3.92 -18.27 -2.86
N LYS A 390 5.12 -18.09 -3.42
CA LYS A 390 6.36 -18.64 -2.86
C LYS A 390 7.23 -17.56 -2.26
N GLY A 391 7.81 -17.83 -1.09
CA GLY A 391 8.68 -16.88 -0.37
C GLY A 391 7.92 -15.71 0.26
N LEU A 392 6.68 -15.92 0.67
CA LEU A 392 5.88 -14.93 1.40
C LEU A 392 6.52 -14.67 2.76
N LYS A 393 6.82 -13.41 3.08
CA LYS A 393 7.49 -13.02 4.32
C LYS A 393 6.55 -12.32 5.27
N TYR A 394 6.54 -12.78 6.52
CA TYR A 394 5.75 -12.19 7.59
C TYR A 394 6.44 -12.37 8.94
N LYS A 395 6.76 -11.28 9.61
CA LYS A 395 7.37 -11.21 10.96
C LYS A 395 8.57 -12.14 11.16
N GLY A 396 9.42 -12.26 10.13
CA GLY A 396 10.62 -13.11 10.15
C GLY A 396 10.40 -14.56 9.72
N PHE A 397 9.17 -14.94 9.39
CA PHE A 397 8.85 -16.24 8.78
C PHE A 397 8.78 -16.11 7.27
N GLU A 398 9.31 -17.11 6.56
CA GLU A 398 9.17 -17.26 5.12
C GLU A 398 8.30 -18.48 4.80
N LEU A 399 7.24 -18.28 4.02
CA LEU A 399 6.16 -19.23 3.80
C LEU A 399 5.92 -19.44 2.30
N ASP A 400 5.66 -20.68 1.91
CA ASP A 400 5.03 -20.99 0.63
C ASP A 400 3.54 -21.30 0.88
N VAL A 401 2.66 -20.64 0.15
CA VAL A 401 1.22 -20.87 0.21
C VAL A 401 0.74 -21.32 -1.16
N SER A 402 0.23 -22.56 -1.26
CA SER A 402 -0.40 -23.06 -2.49
C SER A 402 -1.88 -23.30 -2.27
N VAL A 403 -2.68 -22.97 -3.27
CA VAL A 403 -4.13 -23.10 -3.21
C VAL A 403 -4.64 -23.86 -4.43
N ASN A 404 -5.54 -24.81 -4.21
CA ASN A 404 -6.25 -25.55 -5.26
C ASN A 404 -7.76 -25.51 -4.98
N GLN A 405 -8.57 -26.28 -5.71
CA GLN A 405 -10.03 -26.30 -5.54
C GLN A 405 -10.50 -26.77 -4.15
N SER A 406 -9.74 -27.67 -3.51
CA SER A 406 -10.15 -28.34 -2.26
C SER A 406 -9.48 -27.74 -1.02
N ASP A 407 -8.22 -27.33 -1.15
CA ASP A 407 -7.35 -27.08 -0.01
C ASP A 407 -6.42 -25.88 -0.19
N ILE A 408 -5.94 -25.39 0.96
CA ILE A 408 -4.84 -24.45 1.11
C ILE A 408 -3.69 -25.22 1.78
N GLN A 409 -2.51 -25.21 1.15
CA GLN A 409 -1.30 -25.78 1.71
C GLN A 409 -0.34 -24.66 2.09
N VAL A 410 0.15 -24.70 3.33
CA VAL A 410 1.14 -23.75 3.85
C VAL A 410 2.38 -24.52 4.27
N THR A 411 3.53 -24.15 3.70
CA THR A 411 4.84 -24.72 4.03
C THR A 411 5.70 -23.65 4.67
N LEU A 412 6.23 -23.92 5.87
CA LEU A 412 7.22 -23.03 6.48
C LEU A 412 8.59 -23.30 5.88
N ILE A 413 9.17 -22.31 5.20
CA ILE A 413 10.45 -22.43 4.49
C ILE A 413 11.63 -22.06 5.38
N SER A 414 11.55 -20.93 6.07
CA SER A 414 12.61 -20.49 6.97
C SER A 414 12.07 -19.56 8.06
N VAL A 415 12.87 -19.41 9.13
CA VAL A 415 12.61 -18.48 10.23
C VAL A 415 13.89 -17.71 10.49
N SER A 416 13.83 -16.38 10.45
CA SER A 416 14.98 -15.51 10.70
C SER A 416 15.28 -15.31 12.19
N ASP A 417 14.30 -15.55 13.06
CA ASP A 417 14.40 -15.38 14.51
C ASP A 417 13.82 -16.60 15.26
N GLY A 418 14.68 -17.33 15.99
CA GLY A 418 14.31 -18.54 16.73
C GLY A 418 13.50 -18.30 18.01
N GLN A 419 13.19 -17.05 18.36
CA GLN A 419 12.48 -16.69 19.60
C GLN A 419 10.96 -16.54 19.45
N SER A 420 10.43 -16.74 18.24
CA SER A 420 9.01 -16.57 17.94
C SER A 420 8.36 -17.87 17.43
N ALA A 421 7.09 -18.09 17.74
CA ALA A 421 6.27 -19.10 17.08
C ALA A 421 5.23 -18.44 16.18
N LEU A 422 5.06 -19.02 14.99
CA LEU A 422 3.95 -18.73 14.10
C LEU A 422 2.81 -19.71 14.39
N THR A 423 1.67 -19.15 14.78
CA THR A 423 0.40 -19.86 14.90
C THR A 423 -0.46 -19.56 13.68
N ILE A 424 -0.92 -20.61 13.01
CA ILE A 424 -1.95 -20.52 11.97
C ILE A 424 -3.29 -20.92 12.59
N GLN A 425 -4.31 -20.07 12.47
CA GLN A 425 -5.67 -20.33 12.91
C GLN A 425 -6.58 -20.51 11.69
N SER A 426 -7.31 -21.62 11.62
CA SER A 426 -8.42 -21.83 10.69
C SER A 426 -9.77 -21.62 11.39
N SER A 427 -10.86 -21.55 10.63
CA SER A 427 -12.24 -21.61 11.15
C SER A 427 -12.49 -22.83 12.06
N SER A 428 -11.74 -23.92 11.86
CA SER A 428 -11.73 -25.13 12.70
C SER A 428 -10.84 -25.06 13.96
N LYS A 429 -10.30 -23.87 14.32
CA LYS A 429 -9.48 -23.61 15.52
C LYS A 429 -8.31 -24.58 15.72
N LYS A 430 -7.62 -24.97 14.66
CA LYS A 430 -6.40 -25.79 14.78
C LYS A 430 -5.18 -24.88 14.92
N GLU A 431 -4.64 -24.76 16.13
CA GLU A 431 -3.35 -24.09 16.37
C GLU A 431 -2.21 -25.05 15.99
N LEU A 432 -1.36 -24.61 15.07
CA LEU A 432 -0.22 -25.40 14.60
C LEU A 432 1.07 -24.63 14.84
N ASN A 433 1.97 -25.22 15.63
CA ASN A 433 3.34 -24.77 15.71
C ASN A 433 4.04 -25.21 14.42
N THR A 434 4.28 -24.26 13.52
CA THR A 434 4.88 -24.54 12.22
C THR A 434 6.35 -24.98 12.38
N GLN A 435 6.67 -26.18 11.93
CA GLN A 435 8.04 -26.69 11.83
C GLN A 435 8.60 -26.41 10.44
N ILE A 436 9.88 -26.05 10.36
CA ILE A 436 10.56 -25.76 9.10
C ILE A 436 10.52 -27.01 8.20
N GLY A 437 10.17 -26.82 6.93
CA GLY A 437 10.05 -27.86 5.91
C GLY A 437 8.73 -28.64 5.94
N MET A 438 7.92 -28.51 6.99
CA MET A 438 6.63 -29.18 7.08
C MET A 438 5.55 -28.43 6.30
N THR A 439 4.71 -29.19 5.60
CA THR A 439 3.54 -28.68 4.87
C THR A 439 2.27 -29.01 5.63
N TYR A 440 1.48 -27.97 5.92
CA TYR A 440 0.20 -28.06 6.60
C TYR A 440 -0.92 -27.85 5.59
N THR A 441 -1.91 -28.74 5.59
CA THR A 441 -3.07 -28.67 4.69
C THR A 441 -4.30 -28.23 5.48
N PHE A 442 -5.04 -27.28 4.91
CA PHE A 442 -6.25 -26.69 5.46
C PHE A 442 -7.35 -26.73 4.40
N GLU A 443 -8.60 -26.85 4.84
CA GLU A 443 -9.76 -26.64 3.97
C GLU A 443 -9.79 -25.19 3.45
N ARG A 444 -10.50 -24.96 2.34
CA ARG A 444 -10.73 -23.61 1.83
C ARG A 444 -11.41 -22.72 2.87
N GLY A 445 -10.94 -21.48 2.96
CA GLY A 445 -11.50 -20.45 3.81
C GLY A 445 -10.45 -19.52 4.38
N LYS A 446 -10.85 -18.75 5.39
CA LYS A 446 -9.98 -17.77 6.04
C LYS A 446 -9.00 -18.45 6.99
N LEU A 447 -7.72 -18.14 6.82
CA LEU A 447 -6.62 -18.45 7.74
C LEU A 447 -6.11 -17.16 8.39
N GLY A 448 -5.80 -17.21 9.69
CA GLY A 448 -5.15 -16.14 10.44
C GLY A 448 -3.74 -16.55 10.85
N PHE A 449 -2.77 -15.67 10.67
CA PHE A 449 -1.36 -15.87 10.98
C PHE A 449 -0.97 -14.93 12.11
N GLU A 450 -0.77 -15.49 13.30
CA GLU A 450 -0.34 -14.76 14.49
C GLU A 450 1.08 -15.16 14.86
N VAL A 451 1.89 -14.19 15.24
CA VAL A 451 3.23 -14.46 15.79
C VAL A 451 3.24 -14.14 17.27
N LYS A 452 3.64 -15.11 18.08
CA LYS A 452 3.79 -15.00 19.52
C LYS A 452 5.28 -15.05 19.86
N ASP A 453 5.77 -14.00 20.51
CA ASP A 453 7.13 -13.96 21.07
C ASP A 453 7.19 -14.85 22.32
N PHE A 454 8.17 -15.75 22.45
CA PHE A 454 8.37 -16.48 23.69
C PHE A 454 9.19 -15.65 24.69
N PRO A 455 8.69 -15.41 25.92
CA PRO A 455 9.37 -14.53 26.86
C PRO A 455 10.71 -15.06 27.40
N ASN A 456 11.12 -16.33 27.17
CA ASN A 456 12.33 -16.91 27.77
C ASN A 456 12.91 -18.12 26.98
N ARG A 457 13.41 -17.92 25.75
CA ARG A 457 14.39 -18.87 25.18
C ARG A 457 15.72 -18.16 24.99
N THR A 458 16.70 -18.54 25.80
CA THR A 458 18.11 -18.18 25.63
C THR A 458 18.54 -18.47 24.20
N PRO A 459 19.38 -17.64 23.56
CA PRO A 459 19.80 -17.87 22.19
C PRO A 459 20.48 -19.23 22.08
N THR A 460 19.83 -20.21 21.47
CA THR A 460 20.54 -21.37 20.94
C THR A 460 21.30 -20.86 19.74
N THR A 461 22.60 -20.59 19.92
CA THR A 461 23.57 -20.34 18.85
C THR A 461 23.71 -21.61 18.02
N GLY A 462 22.70 -21.90 17.20
CA GLY A 462 22.72 -22.88 16.15
C GLY A 462 22.81 -22.16 14.82
N VAL A 463 23.98 -21.61 14.51
CA VAL A 463 24.28 -21.14 13.16
C VAL A 463 24.46 -22.39 12.31
N ASN A 464 23.40 -22.83 11.63
CA ASN A 464 23.56 -23.69 10.47
C ASN A 464 23.89 -22.79 9.27
N THR A 465 25.18 -22.45 9.14
CA THR A 465 25.75 -21.95 7.90
C THR A 465 25.76 -23.08 6.88
N ALA A 466 24.66 -23.29 6.18
CA ALA A 466 24.72 -23.81 4.83
C ALA A 466 25.00 -22.61 3.92
N ALA A 467 26.27 -22.25 3.79
CA ALA A 467 26.76 -21.40 2.72
C ALA A 467 26.66 -22.20 1.41
N GLY A 468 25.47 -22.20 0.81
CA GLY A 468 25.24 -22.63 -0.56
C GLY A 468 25.00 -21.41 -1.42
N VAL A 469 26.00 -21.06 -2.26
CA VAL A 469 25.79 -20.16 -3.40
C VAL A 469 24.97 -20.96 -4.42
N ASP A 470 23.67 -21.06 -4.20
CA ASP A 470 22.79 -21.62 -5.20
C ASP A 470 22.24 -20.51 -6.09
N LYS A 471 22.65 -20.57 -7.36
CA LYS A 471 21.99 -19.89 -8.46
C LYS A 471 20.58 -20.48 -8.62
N TYR A 472 19.61 -20.01 -7.84
CA TYR A 472 18.21 -20.33 -8.08
C TYR A 472 17.49 -19.19 -8.79
N VAL A 473 16.73 -19.59 -9.80
CA VAL A 473 15.83 -18.77 -10.60
C VAL A 473 14.61 -18.41 -9.73
N GLY A 474 14.74 -17.35 -8.93
CA GLY A 474 13.68 -16.84 -8.04
C GLY A 474 12.84 -15.75 -8.72
N PHE A 475 11.52 -15.78 -8.48
CA PHE A 475 10.44 -14.79 -8.74
C PHE A 475 10.35 -14.08 -10.11
N GLU A 476 11.47 -13.73 -10.76
CA GLU A 476 11.55 -13.08 -12.05
C GLU A 476 10.90 -13.89 -13.18
N THR A 477 10.96 -15.22 -13.09
CA THR A 477 10.37 -16.14 -14.08
C THR A 477 8.88 -16.34 -13.87
N VAL A 478 8.38 -16.23 -12.62
CA VAL A 478 6.95 -16.39 -12.32
C VAL A 478 6.17 -15.17 -12.82
N LEU A 479 6.68 -13.93 -12.65
CA LEU A 479 5.95 -12.74 -13.11
C LEU A 479 5.81 -12.66 -14.65
N LEU A 480 6.85 -13.09 -15.38
CA LEU A 480 6.83 -13.10 -16.85
C LEU A 480 5.94 -14.22 -17.40
N LEU A 481 5.97 -15.42 -16.81
CA LEU A 481 5.04 -16.48 -17.18
C LEU A 481 3.60 -16.12 -16.78
N PHE A 482 3.37 -15.48 -15.64
CA PHE A 482 2.01 -15.20 -15.17
C PHE A 482 1.31 -14.14 -16.02
N ILE A 483 2.01 -13.07 -16.46
CA ILE A 483 1.43 -12.06 -17.35
C ILE A 483 1.17 -12.66 -18.75
N VAL A 484 2.07 -13.49 -19.28
CA VAL A 484 1.90 -14.15 -20.59
C VAL A 484 0.82 -15.23 -20.56
N THR A 485 0.77 -16.02 -19.47
CA THR A 485 -0.19 -17.13 -19.32
C THR A 485 -1.59 -16.62 -18.99
N CYS A 486 -1.75 -15.60 -18.14
CA CYS A 486 -3.06 -14.99 -17.92
C CYS A 486 -3.59 -14.29 -19.18
N TYR A 487 -2.72 -13.70 -20.02
CA TYR A 487 -3.15 -13.12 -21.29
C TYR A 487 -3.66 -14.17 -22.28
N HIS A 488 -2.97 -15.32 -22.45
CA HIS A 488 -3.41 -16.41 -23.34
C HIS A 488 -4.57 -17.27 -22.80
N ILE A 489 -4.85 -17.22 -21.49
CA ILE A 489 -6.01 -17.91 -20.91
C ILE A 489 -7.26 -17.00 -20.93
N LEU A 490 -7.09 -15.68 -20.93
CA LEU A 490 -8.20 -14.71 -20.89
C LEU A 490 -8.55 -14.11 -22.26
N PHE A 491 -7.66 -14.20 -23.26
CA PHE A 491 -7.81 -13.81 -24.66
C PHE A 491 -7.22 -14.87 -25.57
#